data_AF-X6M4K8-F1
#
_entry.id   AF-X6M4K8-F1
#
_cell.length_a   1.000
_cell.length_b   1.000
_cell.length_c   1.000
_cell.angle_alpha   90.00
_cell.angle_beta   90.00
_cell.angle_gamma   90.00
#
_symmetry.space_group_name_H-M   'P 1'
#
loop_
_entity.id
_entity.type
_entity.pdbx_description
1 polymer ?
#
loop_
_entity_poly.entity_id
_entity_poly.type
_entity_poly.pdbx_seq_one_letter_code
_entity_poly.pdbx_strand_id
1 'polypeptide(L)'
;TVIKSLYYLLDLLIIGKKRHTLVMKYISVWSNILDTTNKPNELSNYNEWVPFTDNHNQPIIIGRNENYNYEGLRAVIGGINNHLLFITYLPKDISVFDLNKFQFIKHDNLPSYNSIQFHCFVLNSENGQVQETMKTNKQNYQMLLFKERTGLSIEYNEDSNTFQFHKLPVCDSIAPFSYYAYVNFYDTILFFGGWNSRYGTNAVSKLVHKYSIRENKWMTFENILPSPLYSCVAILNKEDSYIHIIGGRDDKYASLLNHIKIKIRVFDPSVLVMILDTYKVYKICVKLPFYFNIEVPFFVFEHSLKITKKLNSCFQSFVEKSSISSILHHQKRS
;
A
#
# COMPACT_ATOMS: atom_id res chain seq x y z
N THR A 1 -23.36 4.03 -11.91
CA THR A 1 -23.34 5.18 -10.98
C THR A 1 -22.91 4.61 -9.64
N VAL A 2 -21.68 4.71 -9.13
CA VAL A 2 -20.60 5.69 -9.24
C VAL A 2 -19.30 4.91 -9.07
N ILE A 3 -18.45 4.82 -10.09
CA ILE A 3 -17.03 4.49 -9.90
C ILE A 3 -16.34 5.84 -9.85
N LYS A 4 -16.20 6.41 -8.65
CA LYS A 4 -15.33 7.56 -8.42
C LYS A 4 -13.94 6.97 -8.19
N SER A 5 -13.21 6.76 -9.27
CA SER A 5 -11.83 6.30 -9.24
C SER A 5 -10.98 7.26 -8.39
N LEU A 6 -10.34 6.71 -7.36
CA LEU A 6 -9.21 7.30 -6.62
C LEU A 6 -8.22 8.00 -7.56
N TYR A 7 -7.97 9.29 -7.33
CA TYR A 7 -6.90 10.07 -7.96
C TYR A 7 -5.63 9.95 -7.11
N TYR A 8 -4.75 9.00 -7.45
CA TYR A 8 -3.48 8.83 -6.74
C TYR A 8 -2.37 8.70 -7.78
N LEU A 9 -1.37 9.57 -7.63
CA LEU A 9 -0.07 9.32 -8.21
C LEU A 9 0.58 8.23 -7.36
N LEU A 10 0.79 7.05 -7.94
CA LEU A 10 1.50 5.97 -7.28
C LEU A 10 2.88 5.86 -7.90
N ASP A 11 3.93 6.07 -7.10
CA ASP A 11 5.28 5.79 -7.53
C ASP A 11 5.56 4.29 -7.35
N LEU A 12 5.74 3.59 -8.47
CA LEU A 12 6.13 2.19 -8.47
C LEU A 12 7.64 2.09 -8.65
N LEU A 13 8.29 1.23 -7.87
CA LEU A 13 9.73 0.98 -7.94
C LEU A 13 10.00 -0.50 -8.26
N ILE A 14 10.80 -0.77 -9.30
CA ILE A 14 11.29 -2.12 -9.61
C ILE A 14 12.81 -2.15 -9.55
N ILE A 15 13.33 -3.15 -8.84
CA ILE A 15 14.75 -3.51 -8.82
C ILE A 15 14.90 -4.81 -9.64
N GLY A 16 15.44 -4.69 -10.85
CA GLY A 16 15.52 -5.79 -11.80
C GLY A 16 16.73 -6.70 -11.60
N LYS A 17 16.62 -7.96 -12.05
CA LYS A 17 17.70 -8.97 -12.06
C LYS A 17 18.97 -8.51 -12.80
N LYS A 18 18.84 -7.57 -13.74
CA LYS A 18 19.96 -6.95 -14.49
C LYS A 18 20.44 -5.62 -13.89
N ARG A 19 20.17 -5.35 -12.60
CA ARG A 19 20.58 -4.12 -11.90
C ARG A 19 20.00 -2.83 -12.51
N HIS A 20 18.80 -2.91 -13.08
CA HIS A 20 18.05 -1.71 -13.45
C HIS A 20 17.11 -1.34 -12.31
N THR A 21 17.16 -0.07 -11.90
CA THR A 21 16.14 0.50 -11.01
C THR A 21 15.25 1.37 -11.87
N LEU A 22 13.98 1.01 -11.94
CA LEU A 22 12.99 1.73 -12.74
C LEU A 22 11.93 2.28 -11.80
N VAL A 23 11.51 3.51 -12.07
CA VAL A 23 10.40 4.15 -11.40
C VAL A 23 9.30 4.42 -12.42
N MET A 24 8.04 4.32 -11.99
CA MET A 24 6.89 4.72 -12.80
C MET A 24 6.00 5.62 -11.97
N LYS A 25 5.71 6.79 -12.53
CA LYS A 25 4.64 7.67 -12.06
C LYS A 25 3.33 7.15 -12.63
N TYR A 26 2.59 6.40 -11.81
CA TYR A 26 1.33 5.80 -12.26
C TYR A 26 0.16 6.76 -12.10
N ILE A 27 -0.64 6.90 -13.16
CA ILE A 27 -1.96 7.51 -13.14
C ILE A 27 -3.00 6.47 -13.56
N SER A 28 -4.09 6.38 -12.80
CA SER A 28 -5.16 5.42 -13.09
C SER A 28 -5.69 5.60 -14.50
N VAL A 29 -5.67 4.53 -15.29
CA VAL A 29 -6.26 4.49 -16.64
C VAL A 29 -7.79 4.61 -16.64
N TRP A 30 -8.40 4.52 -15.46
CA TRP A 30 -9.83 4.68 -15.23
C TRP A 30 -10.17 6.05 -14.62
N SER A 31 -9.20 6.97 -14.54
CA SER A 31 -9.47 8.35 -14.14
C SER A 31 -10.03 9.15 -15.33
N ASN A 32 -11.06 9.95 -15.08
CA ASN A 32 -11.63 10.81 -16.12
C ASN A 32 -10.61 11.92 -16.44
N ILE A 33 -10.12 11.93 -17.69
CA ILE A 33 -9.11 12.85 -18.28
C ILE A 33 -9.51 14.34 -18.21
N LEU A 34 -10.72 14.66 -17.74
CA LEU A 34 -11.28 16.00 -17.74
C LEU A 34 -10.56 16.98 -16.80
N ASP A 35 -9.88 16.51 -15.74
CA ASP A 35 -9.13 17.38 -14.81
C ASP A 35 -7.69 17.71 -15.25
N THR A 36 -7.15 17.01 -16.26
CA THR A 36 -5.77 17.21 -16.74
C THR A 36 -5.62 18.28 -17.84
N THR A 37 -6.72 18.92 -18.22
CA THR A 37 -6.79 19.90 -19.34
C THR A 37 -5.97 21.17 -19.14
N ASN A 38 -5.43 21.42 -17.94
CA ASN A 38 -4.64 22.63 -17.65
C ASN A 38 -3.11 22.47 -17.74
N LYS A 39 -2.56 21.30 -18.09
CA LYS A 39 -1.11 21.14 -18.36
C LYS A 39 -0.80 20.06 -19.42
N PRO A 40 -1.00 20.35 -20.71
CA PRO A 40 -0.71 19.39 -21.78
C PRO A 40 0.80 19.05 -21.92
N ASN A 41 1.71 19.90 -21.44
CA ASN A 41 3.16 19.70 -21.60
C ASN A 41 3.84 18.91 -20.46
N GLU A 42 3.11 18.51 -19.41
CA GLU A 42 3.64 17.72 -18.28
C GLU A 42 3.12 16.26 -18.27
N LEU A 43 2.39 15.83 -19.30
CA LEU A 43 1.81 14.48 -19.40
C LEU A 43 2.72 13.45 -20.07
N SER A 44 3.85 13.87 -20.65
CA SER A 44 4.85 12.91 -21.13
C SER A 44 5.46 12.18 -19.94
N ASN A 45 5.51 10.84 -20.01
CA ASN A 45 6.13 9.92 -19.05
C ASN A 45 5.27 9.38 -17.89
N TYR A 46 3.94 9.57 -17.87
CA TYR A 46 3.07 8.80 -16.95
C TYR A 46 2.84 7.38 -17.46
N ASN A 47 2.66 6.43 -16.55
CA ASN A 47 2.46 5.01 -16.86
C ASN A 47 3.57 4.37 -17.70
N GLU A 48 4.75 5.01 -17.72
CA GLU A 48 5.95 4.51 -18.38
C GLU A 48 7.03 4.21 -17.33
N TRP A 49 7.76 3.11 -17.55
CA TRP A 49 8.93 2.79 -16.72
C TRP A 49 10.11 3.62 -17.20
N VAL A 50 10.60 4.51 -16.35
CA VAL A 50 11.79 5.32 -16.62
C VAL A 50 12.92 4.94 -15.67
N PRO A 51 14.19 5.12 -16.05
CA PRO A 51 15.31 4.96 -15.12
C PRO A 51 15.10 5.81 -13.86
N PHE A 52 15.35 5.22 -12.70
CA PHE A 52 15.43 5.98 -11.45
C PHE A 52 16.74 6.78 -11.47
N THR A 53 16.68 8.11 -11.39
CA THR A 53 17.84 8.98 -11.53
C THR A 53 18.03 9.92 -10.35
N ASP A 54 19.27 10.37 -10.15
CA ASP A 54 19.58 11.44 -9.20
C ASP A 54 19.18 12.84 -9.74
N ASN A 55 19.51 13.88 -8.98
CA ASN A 55 19.25 15.28 -9.34
C ASN A 55 20.03 15.76 -10.58
N HIS A 56 20.96 14.96 -11.09
CA HIS A 56 21.75 15.23 -12.30
C HIS A 56 21.37 14.30 -13.47
N ASN A 57 20.19 13.67 -13.39
CA ASN A 57 19.67 12.69 -14.35
C ASN A 57 20.60 11.47 -14.56
N GLN A 58 21.45 11.16 -13.59
CA GLN A 58 22.30 9.97 -13.64
C GLN A 58 21.52 8.76 -13.10
N PRO A 59 21.48 7.62 -13.82
CA PRO A 59 20.80 6.42 -13.36
C PRO A 59 21.35 5.90 -12.04
N ILE A 60 20.47 5.69 -11.07
CA ILE A 60 20.75 5.09 -9.78
C ILE A 60 20.49 3.59 -9.88
N ILE A 61 21.47 2.82 -9.45
CA ILE A 61 21.37 1.36 -9.37
C ILE A 61 21.28 0.96 -7.91
N ILE A 62 20.09 0.53 -7.47
CA ILE A 62 19.89 -0.05 -6.15
C ILE A 62 20.29 -1.52 -6.20
N GLY A 63 21.56 -1.79 -5.94
CA GLY A 63 22.09 -3.15 -5.83
C GLY A 63 23.55 -3.16 -5.40
N ARG A 64 23.97 -4.20 -4.67
CA ARG A 64 25.31 -4.32 -4.08
C ARG A 64 26.40 -4.58 -5.13
N ASN A 65 26.52 -5.83 -5.58
CA ASN A 65 27.48 -6.25 -6.60
C ASN A 65 26.79 -7.08 -7.68
N GLU A 66 27.50 -7.34 -8.78
CA GLU A 66 26.98 -8.07 -9.95
C GLU A 66 26.67 -9.54 -9.69
N ASN A 67 27.22 -10.11 -8.64
CA ASN A 67 27.06 -11.51 -8.26
C ASN A 67 25.88 -11.74 -7.28
N TYR A 68 25.21 -10.68 -6.78
CA TYR A 68 24.06 -10.84 -5.88
C TYR A 68 22.78 -11.19 -6.64
N ASN A 69 22.05 -12.19 -6.13
CA ASN A 69 20.78 -12.61 -6.68
C ASN A 69 19.62 -11.88 -6.00
N TYR A 70 18.89 -11.07 -6.77
CA TYR A 70 17.71 -10.33 -6.34
C TYR A 70 16.39 -11.06 -6.65
N GLU A 71 16.45 -12.33 -7.03
CA GLU A 71 15.26 -13.15 -7.25
C GLU A 71 14.39 -13.23 -5.99
N GLY A 72 13.09 -12.97 -6.16
CA GLY A 72 12.12 -13.00 -5.07
C GLY A 72 12.31 -11.92 -4.00
N LEU A 73 13.05 -10.84 -4.28
CA LEU A 73 13.22 -9.71 -3.36
C LEU A 73 11.86 -9.12 -2.95
N ARG A 74 11.83 -8.55 -1.75
CA ARG A 74 10.74 -7.68 -1.29
C ARG A 74 11.32 -6.38 -0.78
N ALA A 75 10.55 -5.31 -0.95
CA ALA A 75 10.90 -4.01 -0.41
C ALA A 75 9.67 -3.28 0.10
N VAL A 76 9.87 -2.46 1.13
CA VAL A 76 8.86 -1.55 1.66
C VAL A 76 9.49 -0.18 1.90
N ILE A 77 8.71 0.88 1.68
CA ILE A 77 9.13 2.26 1.96
C ILE A 77 8.63 2.62 3.35
N GLY A 78 9.53 3.08 4.21
CA GLY A 78 9.23 3.54 5.56
C GLY A 78 10.25 4.57 6.04
N GLY A 79 10.54 4.58 7.34
CA GLY A 79 11.27 5.67 7.98
C GLY A 79 10.34 6.84 8.29
N ILE A 80 10.79 7.76 9.16
CA ILE A 80 9.89 8.78 9.73
C ILE A 80 9.31 9.73 8.70
N ASN A 81 10.08 9.93 7.64
CA ASN A 81 9.70 10.76 6.51
C ASN A 81 9.44 9.94 5.24
N ASN A 82 9.16 8.63 5.33
CA ASN A 82 8.99 7.73 4.18
C ASN A 82 10.15 7.81 3.16
N HIS A 83 11.37 7.96 3.67
CA HIS A 83 12.58 8.19 2.88
C HIS A 83 13.53 7.00 2.90
N LEU A 84 13.17 5.92 3.60
CA LEU A 84 13.98 4.71 3.70
C LEU A 84 13.31 3.58 2.94
N LEU A 85 14.07 2.94 2.06
CA LEU A 85 13.69 1.73 1.38
C LEU A 85 14.33 0.53 2.08
N PHE A 86 13.51 -0.27 2.75
CA PHE A 86 13.94 -1.53 3.35
C PHE A 86 13.84 -2.63 2.31
N ILE A 87 14.94 -3.33 2.04
CA ILE A 87 15.05 -4.32 0.97
C ILE A 87 15.54 -5.63 1.57
N THR A 88 14.78 -6.69 1.33
CA THR A 88 15.10 -8.06 1.77
C THR A 88 15.31 -8.95 0.55
N TYR A 89 16.42 -9.68 0.52
CA TYR A 89 16.84 -10.47 -0.65
C TYR A 89 17.74 -11.65 -0.25
N LEU A 90 18.02 -12.52 -1.23
CA LEU A 90 18.82 -13.74 -1.06
C LEU A 90 20.30 -13.41 -0.75
N PRO A 91 20.99 -14.19 0.12
CA PRO A 91 20.50 -15.36 0.84
C PRO A 91 19.58 -15.05 2.01
N LYS A 92 19.90 -14.08 2.86
CA LYS A 92 19.13 -13.76 4.07
C LYS A 92 19.40 -12.33 4.50
N ASP A 93 19.57 -11.44 3.53
CA ASP A 93 20.01 -10.08 3.78
C ASP A 93 18.81 -9.15 3.93
N ILE A 94 18.98 -8.14 4.79
CA ILE A 94 18.16 -6.94 4.83
C ILE A 94 19.07 -5.73 4.68
N SER A 95 18.66 -4.77 3.85
CA SER A 95 19.37 -3.53 3.60
C SER A 95 18.45 -2.34 3.73
N VAL A 96 19.00 -1.21 4.13
CA VAL A 96 18.31 0.08 4.17
C VAL A 96 18.99 1.02 3.19
N PHE A 97 18.20 1.51 2.25
CA PHE A 97 18.63 2.48 1.24
C PHE A 97 17.91 3.81 1.48
N ASP A 98 18.67 4.89 1.64
CA ASP A 98 18.14 6.24 1.81
C ASP A 98 17.77 6.80 0.42
N LEU A 99 16.48 7.02 0.20
CA LEU A 99 15.92 7.51 -1.06
C LEU A 99 16.24 8.99 -1.32
N ASN A 100 16.64 9.76 -0.31
CA ASN A 100 17.05 11.16 -0.48
C ASN A 100 18.54 11.28 -0.79
N LYS A 101 19.37 10.44 -0.15
CA LYS A 101 20.83 10.42 -0.37
C LYS A 101 21.26 9.49 -1.50
N PHE A 102 20.37 8.62 -1.96
CA PHE A 102 20.62 7.57 -2.94
C PHE A 102 21.76 6.63 -2.55
N GLN A 103 21.83 6.26 -1.25
CA GLN A 103 22.92 5.45 -0.70
C GLN A 103 22.40 4.40 0.28
N PHE A 104 23.10 3.27 0.38
CA PHE A 104 22.88 2.30 1.45
C PHE A 104 23.41 2.83 2.77
N ILE A 105 22.58 2.79 3.82
CA ILE A 105 22.95 3.23 5.17
C ILE A 105 23.18 2.06 6.13
N LYS A 106 22.54 0.91 5.88
CA LYS A 106 22.68 -0.27 6.73
C LYS A 106 22.49 -1.56 5.95
N HIS A 107 23.25 -2.57 6.37
CA HIS A 107 23.08 -3.96 5.95
C HIS A 107 23.09 -4.86 7.19
N ASP A 108 22.30 -5.92 7.16
CA ASP A 108 22.27 -6.93 8.21
C ASP A 108 21.77 -8.29 7.67
N ASN A 109 21.92 -9.33 8.49
CA ASN A 109 21.42 -10.66 8.18
C ASN A 109 20.17 -10.98 9.01
N LEU A 110 19.12 -11.42 8.33
CA LEU A 110 17.91 -11.93 8.96
C LEU A 110 18.20 -13.27 9.66
N PRO A 111 17.73 -13.46 10.90
CA PRO A 111 17.89 -14.73 11.63
C PRO A 111 16.93 -15.80 11.09
N SER A 112 17.27 -16.36 9.94
CA SER A 112 16.55 -17.43 9.25
C SER A 112 17.46 -18.62 8.98
N TYR A 113 16.89 -19.82 9.04
CA TYR A 113 17.57 -21.05 8.63
C TYR A 113 17.63 -21.18 7.10
N ASN A 114 16.52 -20.87 6.42
CA ASN A 114 16.39 -20.96 4.97
C ASN A 114 16.60 -19.59 4.30
N SER A 115 16.86 -19.61 2.99
CA SER A 115 17.00 -18.39 2.19
C SER A 115 15.73 -17.54 2.21
N ILE A 116 15.86 -16.22 2.13
CA ILE A 116 14.77 -15.25 2.16
C ILE A 116 14.53 -14.73 0.74
N GLN A 117 13.54 -15.33 0.08
CA GLN A 117 13.04 -14.95 -1.25
C GLN A 117 11.58 -15.36 -1.36
N PHE A 118 10.78 -14.65 -2.18
CA PHE A 118 9.34 -14.92 -2.38
C PHE A 118 8.54 -15.01 -1.08
N HIS A 119 8.93 -14.18 -0.11
CA HIS A 119 8.39 -14.12 1.24
C HIS A 119 7.34 -13.01 1.38
N CYS A 120 6.65 -12.98 2.52
CA CYS A 120 5.83 -11.84 2.94
C CYS A 120 6.73 -10.84 3.63
N PHE A 121 6.66 -9.58 3.20
CA PHE A 121 7.30 -8.47 3.88
C PHE A 121 6.35 -7.29 3.90
N VAL A 122 5.98 -6.83 5.09
CA VAL A 122 5.01 -5.75 5.30
C VAL A 122 5.46 -4.83 6.43
N LEU A 123 4.99 -3.59 6.40
CA LEU A 123 5.10 -2.66 7.52
C LEU A 123 4.00 -2.95 8.55
N ASN A 124 4.31 -2.80 9.83
CA ASN A 124 3.28 -2.80 10.86
C ASN A 124 2.44 -1.50 10.78
N SER A 125 1.11 -1.62 10.92
CA SER A 125 0.12 -0.54 10.88
C SER A 125 0.25 0.43 12.06
N GLU A 126 0.71 -0.04 13.22
CA GLU A 126 0.87 0.77 14.43
C GLU A 126 1.86 1.93 14.26
N ASN A 127 2.78 1.83 13.28
CA ASN A 127 3.72 2.91 12.95
C ASN A 127 3.01 4.22 12.53
N GLY A 128 1.75 4.15 12.06
CA GLY A 128 0.97 5.32 11.65
C GLY A 128 -0.02 5.87 12.70
N GLN A 129 -0.43 5.06 13.68
CA GLN A 129 -1.45 5.45 14.68
C GLN A 129 -0.88 5.86 16.04
N VAL A 130 0.30 5.37 16.43
CA VAL A 130 0.87 5.61 17.77
C VAL A 130 1.69 6.91 17.87
N GLN A 131 1.97 7.59 16.75
CA GLN A 131 2.79 8.81 16.76
C GLN A 131 2.12 10.03 17.40
N GLU A 132 0.80 10.03 17.62
CA GLU A 132 0.12 11.16 18.27
C GLU A 132 0.01 11.06 19.80
N THR A 133 0.18 9.87 20.41
CA THR A 133 -0.14 9.71 21.85
C THR A 133 0.95 9.10 22.74
N MET A 134 2.12 8.68 22.24
CA MET A 134 3.25 8.33 23.12
C MET A 134 4.57 8.95 22.63
N LYS A 135 4.88 10.13 23.18
CA LYS A 135 6.21 10.74 23.14
C LYS A 135 7.18 9.97 24.05
N THR A 136 7.62 8.80 23.64
CA THR A 136 8.81 8.15 24.21
C THR A 136 9.86 7.95 23.14
N ASN A 137 10.60 9.02 22.82
CA ASN A 137 11.98 9.15 22.33
C ASN A 137 12.66 8.04 21.47
N LYS A 138 11.95 7.14 20.80
CA LYS A 138 12.55 6.15 19.91
C LYS A 138 11.80 6.09 18.58
N GLN A 139 12.47 6.51 17.51
CA GLN A 139 11.99 6.41 16.13
C GLN A 139 12.17 4.97 15.62
N ASN A 140 11.39 4.04 16.17
CA ASN A 140 11.47 2.63 15.83
C ASN A 140 10.42 2.30 14.75
N TYR A 141 10.88 1.77 13.62
CA TYR A 141 10.03 1.25 12.53
C TYR A 141 9.90 -0.25 12.66
N GLN A 142 8.66 -0.74 12.76
CA GLN A 142 8.42 -2.17 12.82
C GLN A 142 7.96 -2.73 11.48
N MET A 143 8.59 -3.81 11.05
CA MET A 143 8.26 -4.60 9.87
C MET A 143 8.03 -6.05 10.27
N LEU A 144 7.22 -6.75 9.50
CA LEU A 144 6.94 -8.17 9.68
C LEU A 144 7.39 -8.95 8.46
N LEU A 145 8.05 -10.08 8.70
CA LEU A 145 8.50 -10.99 7.67
C LEU A 145 8.04 -12.40 7.98
N PHE A 146 7.45 -13.07 6.99
CA PHE A 146 7.12 -14.48 7.07
C PHE A 146 7.66 -15.21 5.85
N LYS A 147 8.22 -16.41 6.03
CA LYS A 147 8.56 -17.35 4.96
C LYS A 147 8.74 -18.72 5.57
N GLU A 148 7.98 -19.71 5.10
CA GLU A 148 8.05 -21.06 5.65
C GLU A 148 7.97 -21.02 7.19
N ARG A 149 8.93 -21.63 7.90
CA ARG A 149 9.00 -21.63 9.38
C ARG A 149 9.59 -20.36 9.99
N THR A 150 10.05 -19.41 9.17
CA THR A 150 10.61 -18.15 9.63
C THR A 150 9.50 -17.11 9.75
N GLY A 151 9.18 -16.71 10.98
CA GLY A 151 8.39 -15.52 11.28
C GLY A 151 9.25 -14.53 12.07
N LEU A 152 9.30 -13.27 11.65
CA LEU A 152 10.11 -12.23 12.27
C LEU A 152 9.32 -10.92 12.43
N SER A 153 9.42 -10.34 13.63
CA SER A 153 9.21 -8.92 13.85
C SER A 153 10.58 -8.24 13.81
N ILE A 154 10.72 -7.26 12.94
CA ILE A 154 11.96 -6.54 12.67
C ILE A 154 11.74 -5.10 13.09
N GLU A 155 12.47 -4.66 14.10
CA GLU A 155 12.51 -3.26 14.50
C GLU A 155 13.75 -2.59 13.92
N TYR A 156 13.59 -1.39 13.39
CA TYR A 156 14.68 -0.56 12.92
C TYR A 156 14.68 0.77 13.66
N ASN A 157 15.78 1.07 14.36
CA ASN A 157 15.97 2.36 15.01
C ASN A 157 16.71 3.30 14.05
N GLU A 158 16.03 4.35 13.60
CA GLU A 158 16.55 5.28 12.59
C GLU A 158 17.75 6.10 13.11
N ASP A 159 17.73 6.51 14.39
CA ASP A 159 18.80 7.33 15.00
C ASP A 159 20.15 6.59 15.06
N SER A 160 20.13 5.30 15.38
CA SER A 160 21.32 4.46 15.54
C SER A 160 21.62 3.57 14.33
N ASN A 161 20.74 3.53 13.33
CA ASN A 161 20.79 2.61 12.19
C ASN A 161 20.97 1.14 12.61
N THR A 162 20.25 0.72 13.66
CA THR A 162 20.33 -0.65 14.20
C THR A 162 19.04 -1.43 13.99
N PHE A 163 19.20 -2.73 13.73
CA PHE A 163 18.09 -3.68 13.67
C PHE A 163 17.97 -4.47 14.98
N GLN A 164 16.74 -4.77 15.38
CA GLN A 164 16.42 -5.78 16.38
C GLN A 164 15.45 -6.79 15.78
N PHE A 165 15.67 -8.07 16.09
CA PHE A 165 14.91 -9.16 15.49
C PHE A 165 14.24 -9.99 16.58
N HIS A 166 12.92 -10.17 16.46
CA HIS A 166 12.13 -10.99 17.35
C HIS A 166 11.44 -12.09 16.56
N LYS A 167 11.54 -13.33 17.04
CA LYS A 167 10.89 -14.46 16.40
C LYS A 167 9.38 -14.41 16.63
N LEU A 168 8.62 -14.65 15.58
CA LEU A 168 7.17 -14.80 15.63
C LEU A 168 6.80 -16.26 15.35
N PRO A 169 5.76 -16.78 16.02
CA PRO A 169 5.22 -18.09 15.72
C PRO A 169 4.68 -18.14 14.29
N VAL A 170 4.86 -19.28 13.63
CA VAL A 170 4.24 -19.59 12.34
C VAL A 170 3.45 -20.87 12.49
N CYS A 171 2.19 -20.90 12.05
CA CYS A 171 1.37 -22.10 12.15
C CYS A 171 1.81 -23.18 11.16
N ASP A 172 1.64 -24.45 11.55
CA ASP A 172 2.14 -25.60 10.77
C ASP A 172 1.53 -25.71 9.37
N SER A 173 0.33 -25.18 9.16
CA SER A 173 -0.35 -25.24 7.85
C SER A 173 0.29 -24.32 6.80
N ILE A 174 0.84 -23.16 7.20
CA ILE A 174 1.51 -22.24 6.25
C ILE A 174 3.03 -22.45 6.23
N ALA A 175 3.59 -22.99 7.31
CA ALA A 175 5.02 -23.20 7.50
C ALA A 175 5.79 -23.92 6.38
N PRO A 176 5.18 -24.79 5.53
CA PRO A 176 5.88 -25.38 4.40
C PRO A 176 6.01 -24.46 3.18
N PHE A 177 5.22 -23.38 3.11
CA PHE A 177 4.97 -22.65 1.86
C PHE A 177 5.68 -21.29 1.78
N SER A 178 5.93 -20.87 0.54
CA SER A 178 6.33 -19.53 0.12
C SER A 178 5.55 -19.15 -1.15
N TYR A 179 5.90 -18.09 -1.88
CA TYR A 179 5.21 -17.68 -3.13
C TYR A 179 3.69 -17.43 -3.00
N TYR A 180 3.17 -17.21 -1.79
CA TYR A 180 1.79 -16.79 -1.61
C TYR A 180 1.64 -15.34 -2.08
N ALA A 181 0.42 -14.98 -2.49
CA ALA A 181 0.04 -13.57 -2.49
C ALA A 181 -0.33 -13.15 -1.07
N TYR A 182 -0.16 -11.87 -0.76
CA TYR A 182 -0.55 -11.36 0.55
C TYR A 182 -1.05 -9.92 0.46
N VAL A 183 -1.90 -9.55 1.42
CA VAL A 183 -2.29 -8.16 1.66
C VAL A 183 -2.22 -7.87 3.14
N ASN A 184 -1.77 -6.67 3.50
CA ASN A 184 -1.85 -6.15 4.85
C ASN A 184 -2.96 -5.11 4.93
N PHE A 185 -3.82 -5.19 5.94
CA PHE A 185 -4.86 -4.22 6.21
C PHE A 185 -5.16 -4.17 7.71
N TYR A 186 -5.17 -2.96 8.28
CA TYR A 186 -5.21 -2.77 9.74
C TYR A 186 -4.15 -3.66 10.41
N ASP A 187 -4.52 -4.40 11.45
CA ASP A 187 -3.61 -5.26 12.21
C ASP A 187 -3.68 -6.72 11.71
N THR A 188 -3.88 -6.91 10.40
CA THR A 188 -4.10 -8.23 9.81
C THR A 188 -3.37 -8.40 8.48
N ILE A 189 -2.65 -9.52 8.37
CA ILE A 189 -2.08 -9.98 7.11
C ILE A 189 -2.88 -11.19 6.62
N LEU A 190 -3.36 -11.13 5.38
CA LEU A 190 -3.93 -12.29 4.69
C LEU A 190 -2.94 -12.85 3.70
N PHE A 191 -2.85 -14.18 3.64
CA PHE A 191 -1.98 -14.96 2.77
C PHE A 191 -2.84 -15.90 1.92
N PHE A 192 -2.61 -15.91 0.62
CA PHE A 192 -3.39 -16.67 -0.35
C PHE A 192 -2.52 -17.70 -1.05
N GLY A 193 -2.84 -18.97 -0.83
CA GLY A 193 -2.19 -20.10 -1.47
C GLY A 193 -0.72 -20.27 -1.05
N GLY A 194 0.14 -20.54 -2.03
CA GLY A 194 1.58 -20.72 -1.84
C GLY A 194 2.10 -22.05 -2.36
N TRP A 195 3.41 -22.14 -2.51
CA TRP A 195 4.12 -23.31 -3.03
C TRP A 195 5.31 -23.65 -2.13
N ASN A 196 5.50 -24.95 -1.86
CA ASN A 196 6.55 -25.40 -0.94
C ASN A 196 7.91 -25.64 -1.62
N SER A 197 7.96 -25.67 -2.96
CA SER A 197 9.20 -25.88 -3.74
C SER A 197 10.06 -27.08 -3.28
N ARG A 198 9.44 -28.12 -2.68
CA ARG A 198 10.13 -29.30 -2.16
C ARG A 198 10.12 -30.44 -3.17
N TYR A 199 11.31 -30.82 -3.65
CA TYR A 199 11.48 -31.99 -4.50
C TYR A 199 10.83 -33.25 -3.90
N GLY A 200 10.04 -33.97 -4.69
CA GLY A 200 9.33 -35.19 -4.26
C GLY A 200 8.08 -35.00 -3.39
N THR A 201 7.85 -33.79 -2.84
CA THR A 201 6.65 -33.45 -2.04
C THR A 201 6.05 -32.12 -2.47
N ASN A 202 6.27 -31.73 -3.73
CA ASN A 202 5.82 -30.47 -4.30
C ASN A 202 4.30 -30.34 -4.13
N ALA A 203 3.86 -29.30 -3.43
CA ALA A 203 2.46 -29.03 -3.16
C ALA A 203 2.19 -27.54 -3.33
N VAL A 204 1.05 -27.24 -3.95
CA VAL A 204 0.49 -25.89 -4.03
C VAL A 204 -0.71 -25.82 -3.10
N SER A 205 -0.77 -24.80 -2.26
CA SER A 205 -1.85 -24.59 -1.30
C SER A 205 -3.03 -23.88 -1.96
N LYS A 206 -4.24 -24.28 -1.56
CA LYS A 206 -5.50 -23.56 -1.81
C LYS A 206 -6.02 -22.86 -0.54
N LEU A 207 -5.26 -22.91 0.55
CA LEU A 207 -5.67 -22.34 1.83
C LEU A 207 -5.48 -20.82 1.84
N VAL A 208 -6.29 -20.15 2.66
CA VAL A 208 -6.06 -18.76 3.01
C VAL A 208 -5.72 -18.70 4.49
N HIS A 209 -4.63 -18.01 4.82
CA HIS A 209 -4.22 -17.81 6.20
C HIS A 209 -4.37 -16.35 6.57
N LYS A 210 -4.75 -16.12 7.82
CA LYS A 210 -4.83 -14.81 8.44
C LYS A 210 -3.88 -14.78 9.62
N TYR A 211 -3.01 -13.79 9.67
CA TYR A 211 -2.22 -13.47 10.84
C TYR A 211 -2.73 -12.17 11.45
N SER A 212 -3.19 -12.24 12.70
CA SER A 212 -3.51 -11.06 13.50
C SER A 212 -2.23 -10.58 14.18
N ILE A 213 -1.82 -9.35 13.84
CA ILE A 213 -0.59 -8.74 14.35
C ILE A 213 -0.72 -8.49 15.86
N ARG A 214 -1.82 -7.83 16.27
CA ARG A 214 -2.08 -7.49 17.67
C ARG A 214 -2.22 -8.70 18.58
N GLU A 215 -2.90 -9.75 18.12
CA GLU A 215 -3.08 -10.97 18.92
C GLU A 215 -1.91 -11.96 18.79
N ASN A 216 -0.99 -11.74 17.84
CA ASN A 216 0.05 -12.68 17.46
C ASN A 216 -0.51 -14.09 17.19
N LYS A 217 -1.62 -14.17 16.46
CA LYS A 217 -2.35 -15.43 16.22
C LYS A 217 -2.58 -15.68 14.74
N TRP A 218 -2.51 -16.96 14.40
CA TRP A 218 -2.85 -17.48 13.09
C TRP A 218 -4.26 -18.06 13.06
N MET A 219 -4.92 -17.89 11.93
CA MET A 219 -6.19 -18.52 11.59
C MET A 219 -6.12 -19.03 10.16
N THR A 220 -6.72 -20.19 9.89
CA THR A 220 -6.75 -20.81 8.57
C THR A 220 -8.19 -20.89 8.08
N PHE A 221 -8.39 -20.54 6.82
CA PHE A 221 -9.65 -20.62 6.12
C PHE A 221 -9.54 -21.62 4.98
N GLU A 222 -10.47 -22.57 4.97
CA GLU A 222 -10.62 -23.56 3.92
C GLU A 222 -11.70 -23.11 2.93
N ASN A 223 -11.60 -23.58 1.68
CA ASN A 223 -12.63 -23.39 0.64
C ASN A 223 -12.90 -21.93 0.23
N ILE A 224 -11.93 -21.03 0.46
CA ILE A 224 -12.00 -19.64 -0.01
C ILE A 224 -11.47 -19.51 -1.44
N LEU A 225 -10.30 -20.10 -1.72
CA LEU A 225 -9.77 -20.12 -3.08
C LEU A 225 -10.41 -21.28 -3.87
N PRO A 226 -10.81 -21.03 -5.13
CA PRO A 226 -11.44 -22.05 -5.97
C PRO A 226 -10.46 -23.15 -6.41
N SER A 227 -9.16 -22.86 -6.42
CA SER A 227 -8.09 -23.78 -6.80
C SER A 227 -6.79 -23.46 -6.04
N PRO A 228 -5.85 -24.42 -5.96
CA PRO A 228 -4.48 -24.12 -5.55
C PRO A 228 -3.88 -23.01 -6.40
N LEU A 229 -3.11 -22.11 -5.76
CA LEU A 229 -2.55 -20.95 -6.42
C LEU A 229 -1.24 -20.51 -5.78
N TYR A 230 -0.26 -20.13 -6.60
CA TYR A 230 0.98 -19.50 -6.13
C TYR A 230 1.51 -18.50 -7.17
N SER A 231 2.52 -17.69 -6.79
CA SER A 231 3.12 -16.67 -7.64
C SER A 231 2.11 -15.64 -8.20
N CYS A 232 1.00 -15.41 -7.49
CA CYS A 232 0.00 -14.40 -7.82
C CYS A 232 0.28 -13.09 -7.06
N VAL A 233 -0.47 -12.04 -7.42
CA VAL A 233 -0.46 -10.75 -6.73
C VAL A 233 -1.83 -10.54 -6.09
N ALA A 234 -1.86 -10.07 -4.84
CA ALA A 234 -3.09 -9.65 -4.18
C ALA A 234 -3.06 -8.14 -3.94
N ILE A 235 -4.18 -7.49 -4.21
CA ILE A 235 -4.35 -6.04 -4.11
C ILE A 235 -5.62 -5.78 -3.31
N LEU A 236 -5.52 -4.90 -2.33
CA LEU A 236 -6.65 -4.45 -1.52
C LEU A 236 -7.27 -3.21 -2.15
N ASN A 237 -8.55 -3.27 -2.50
CA ASN A 237 -9.36 -2.09 -2.80
C ASN A 237 -10.09 -1.64 -1.52
N LYS A 238 -9.63 -0.53 -0.94
CA LYS A 238 -10.16 0.00 0.32
C LYS A 238 -11.58 0.55 0.19
N GLU A 239 -11.95 1.12 -0.96
CA GLU A 239 -13.29 1.69 -1.16
C GLU A 239 -14.35 0.60 -1.26
N ASP A 240 -14.11 -0.38 -2.13
CA ASP A 240 -15.10 -1.42 -2.38
C ASP A 240 -15.04 -2.54 -1.34
N SER A 241 -14.04 -2.52 -0.45
CA SER A 241 -13.78 -3.58 0.54
C SER A 241 -13.57 -4.97 -0.09
N TYR A 242 -12.87 -5.01 -1.22
CA TYR A 242 -12.51 -6.27 -1.89
C TYR A 242 -10.99 -6.46 -1.98
N ILE A 243 -10.61 -7.72 -1.98
CA ILE A 243 -9.28 -8.18 -2.30
C ILE A 243 -9.34 -8.76 -3.71
N HIS A 244 -8.47 -8.28 -4.57
CA HIS A 244 -8.30 -8.74 -5.93
C HIS A 244 -7.03 -9.58 -6.00
N ILE A 245 -7.15 -10.83 -6.40
CA ILE A 245 -6.03 -11.73 -6.65
C ILE A 245 -5.91 -11.89 -8.16
N ILE A 246 -4.74 -11.60 -8.72
CA ILE A 246 -4.52 -11.53 -10.16
C ILE A 246 -3.35 -12.44 -10.54
N GLY A 247 -3.56 -13.25 -11.57
CA GLY A 247 -2.54 -14.08 -12.19
C GLY A 247 -2.13 -15.29 -11.35
N GLY A 248 -0.86 -15.68 -11.46
CA GLY A 248 -0.27 -16.80 -10.75
C GLY A 248 -0.27 -18.11 -11.54
N ARG A 249 -0.01 -19.21 -10.84
CA ARG A 249 0.07 -20.57 -11.40
C ARG A 249 -0.69 -21.57 -10.54
N ASP A 250 -1.18 -22.63 -11.18
CA ASP A 250 -1.85 -23.75 -10.52
C ASP A 250 -0.87 -24.87 -10.10
N ASP A 251 -1.42 -25.95 -9.53
CA ASP A 251 -0.68 -27.16 -9.14
C ASP A 251 -0.11 -27.97 -10.32
N LYS A 252 -0.46 -27.61 -11.55
CA LYS A 252 0.10 -28.16 -12.81
C LYS A 252 1.13 -27.23 -13.44
N TYR A 253 1.55 -26.18 -12.73
CA TYR A 253 2.49 -25.16 -13.19
C TYR A 253 1.97 -24.32 -14.38
N ALA A 254 0.68 -24.40 -14.70
CA ALA A 254 0.07 -23.62 -15.77
C ALA A 254 -0.16 -22.19 -15.30
N SER A 255 0.21 -21.22 -16.13
CA SER A 255 -0.08 -19.81 -15.88
C SER A 255 -1.59 -19.57 -15.94
N LEU A 256 -2.13 -18.95 -14.89
CA LEU A 256 -3.53 -18.58 -14.81
C LEU A 256 -3.70 -17.11 -15.18
N LEU A 257 -4.74 -16.82 -15.97
CA LEU A 257 -5.20 -15.45 -16.26
C LEU A 257 -6.38 -15.05 -15.35
N ASN A 258 -6.58 -15.80 -14.26
CA ASN A 258 -7.74 -15.64 -13.40
C ASN A 258 -7.63 -14.36 -12.57
N HIS A 259 -8.77 -13.68 -12.45
CA HIS A 259 -8.98 -12.57 -11.53
C HIS A 259 -10.01 -13.00 -10.48
N ILE A 260 -9.56 -13.19 -9.25
CA ILE A 260 -10.42 -13.58 -8.14
C ILE A 260 -10.72 -12.33 -7.32
N LYS A 261 -11.99 -12.10 -7.02
CA LYS A 261 -12.45 -10.97 -6.21
C LYS A 261 -13.13 -11.50 -4.95
N ILE A 262 -12.57 -11.20 -3.78
CA ILE A 262 -13.05 -11.69 -2.47
C ILE A 262 -13.42 -10.50 -1.59
N LYS A 263 -14.57 -10.54 -0.92
CA LYS A 263 -14.95 -9.48 0.04
C LYS A 263 -14.15 -9.61 1.33
N ILE A 264 -13.59 -8.51 1.84
CA ILE A 264 -12.79 -8.51 3.09
C ILE A 264 -13.60 -9.04 4.28
N ARG A 265 -14.91 -8.72 4.34
CA ARG A 265 -15.82 -9.15 5.41
C ARG A 265 -15.90 -10.67 5.63
N VAL A 266 -15.44 -11.46 4.65
CA VAL A 266 -15.33 -12.92 4.78
C VAL A 266 -14.30 -13.29 5.86
N PHE A 267 -13.25 -12.50 6.01
CA PHE A 267 -12.15 -12.76 6.96
C PHE A 267 -12.29 -11.99 8.27
N ASP A 268 -12.95 -10.84 8.21
CA ASP A 268 -13.22 -10.00 9.36
C ASP A 268 -14.52 -9.19 9.14
N PRO A 269 -15.67 -9.66 9.67
CA PRO A 269 -16.93 -8.95 9.58
C PRO A 269 -16.91 -7.55 10.21
N SER A 270 -16.01 -7.32 11.18
CA SER A 270 -15.89 -6.07 11.95
C SER A 270 -15.29 -4.93 11.12
N VAL A 271 -14.63 -5.23 10.00
CA VAL A 271 -14.08 -4.21 9.07
C VAL A 271 -15.15 -3.25 8.57
N LEU A 272 -16.40 -3.69 8.41
CA LEU A 272 -17.51 -2.79 8.04
C LEU A 272 -17.74 -1.71 9.10
N VAL A 273 -17.63 -2.05 10.39
CA VAL A 273 -17.79 -1.10 11.50
C VAL A 273 -16.63 -0.11 11.51
N MET A 274 -15.39 -0.57 11.33
CA MET A 274 -14.22 0.31 11.26
C MET A 274 -14.25 1.27 10.08
N ILE A 275 -14.68 0.80 8.90
CA ILE A 275 -14.85 1.65 7.72
C ILE A 275 -15.93 2.70 8.00
N LEU A 276 -17.08 2.30 8.55
CA LEU A 276 -18.17 3.22 8.90
C LEU A 276 -17.76 4.23 9.98
N ASP A 277 -16.98 3.83 10.98
CA ASP A 277 -16.51 4.72 12.04
C ASP A 277 -15.45 5.70 11.52
N THR A 278 -14.55 5.24 10.65
CA THR A 278 -13.63 6.14 9.91
C THR A 278 -14.44 7.19 9.16
N TYR A 279 -15.48 6.80 8.41
CA TYR A 279 -16.35 7.74 7.70
C TYR A 279 -17.25 8.60 8.61
N LYS A 280 -17.63 8.14 9.80
CA LYS A 280 -18.43 8.91 10.79
C LYS A 280 -17.61 10.02 11.45
N VAL A 281 -16.33 9.79 11.75
CA VAL A 281 -15.44 10.79 12.37
C VAL A 281 -15.26 12.02 11.46
N TYR A 282 -15.36 11.87 10.14
CA TYR A 282 -15.31 12.98 9.18
C TYR A 282 -16.62 13.78 9.03
N LYS A 283 -17.68 13.46 9.78
CA LYS A 283 -18.94 14.23 9.79
C LYS A 283 -18.86 15.39 10.79
N ILE A 284 -18.05 16.42 10.47
CA ILE A 284 -17.99 17.67 11.25
C ILE A 284 -19.33 18.42 11.09
N CYS A 285 -20.06 18.59 12.19
CA CYS A 285 -21.24 19.44 12.27
C CYS A 285 -20.83 20.92 12.23
N VAL A 286 -21.05 21.60 11.10
CA VAL A 286 -21.04 23.06 11.03
C VAL A 286 -22.46 23.56 11.31
N LYS A 287 -22.71 24.15 12.48
CA LYS A 287 -23.94 24.90 12.76
C LYS A 287 -23.84 26.27 12.08
N LEU A 288 -24.55 26.47 10.97
CA LEU A 288 -24.76 27.80 10.41
C LEU A 288 -25.99 28.47 11.08
N PRO A 289 -25.93 29.77 11.39
CA PRO A 289 -27.05 30.50 11.94
C PRO A 289 -28.06 30.87 10.83
N PHE A 290 -29.32 30.51 11.07
CA PHE A 290 -30.56 30.98 10.43
C PHE A 290 -30.99 30.44 9.04
N TYR A 291 -32.17 29.79 9.10
CA TYR A 291 -33.20 29.48 8.10
C TYR A 291 -32.78 28.86 6.75
N PHE A 292 -32.58 27.54 6.75
CA PHE A 292 -33.31 26.53 5.97
C PHE A 292 -32.55 25.21 6.14
N ASN A 293 -33.19 24.19 6.73
CA ASN A 293 -32.60 22.86 6.89
C ASN A 293 -32.57 22.16 5.52
N ILE A 294 -31.41 22.15 4.86
CA ILE A 294 -31.11 21.23 3.77
C ILE A 294 -29.91 20.39 4.23
N GLU A 295 -30.17 19.14 4.60
CA GLU A 295 -29.10 18.16 4.83
C GLU A 295 -28.52 17.75 3.48
N VAL A 296 -27.36 18.30 3.12
CA VAL A 296 -26.51 17.77 2.04
C VAL A 296 -25.25 17.19 2.68
N PRO A 297 -24.98 15.88 2.55
CA PRO A 297 -23.76 15.29 3.08
C PRO A 297 -22.55 15.75 2.25
N PHE A 298 -21.68 16.56 2.84
CA PHE A 298 -20.35 16.84 2.31
C PHE A 298 -19.37 15.77 2.76
N PHE A 299 -18.63 15.21 1.80
CA PHE A 299 -17.48 14.33 2.07
C PHE A 299 -16.20 15.14 1.91
N VAL A 300 -15.44 15.30 3.00
CA VAL A 300 -14.12 15.95 2.98
C VAL A 300 -13.06 14.87 3.19
N PHE A 301 -12.11 14.77 2.26
CA PHE A 301 -10.94 13.89 2.36
C PHE A 301 -9.75 14.66 2.93
N GLU A 302 -9.05 14.07 3.90
CA GLU A 302 -7.85 14.62 4.55
C GLU A 302 -6.63 14.63 3.60
N HIS A 303 -6.36 15.81 3.02
CA HIS A 303 -5.01 16.40 2.93
C HIS A 303 -5.06 17.86 2.44
N SER A 304 -5.99 18.66 2.98
CA SER A 304 -6.27 20.01 2.48
C SER A 304 -6.27 21.10 3.55
N LEU A 305 -5.46 20.97 4.61
CA LEU A 305 -5.22 22.07 5.56
C LEU A 305 -4.53 23.31 4.94
N LYS A 306 -4.05 23.23 3.67
CA LYS A 306 -3.60 24.38 2.88
C LYS A 306 -4.69 25.01 1.98
N ILE A 307 -5.85 24.38 1.83
CA ILE A 307 -6.93 24.85 0.94
C ILE A 307 -7.89 25.79 1.68
N THR A 308 -7.99 25.71 3.01
CA THR A 308 -8.94 26.51 3.80
C THR A 308 -8.73 28.03 3.67
N LYS A 309 -7.49 28.50 3.51
CA LYS A 309 -7.20 29.92 3.25
C LYS A 309 -7.59 30.37 1.83
N LYS A 310 -7.51 29.47 0.85
CA LYS A 310 -7.81 29.75 -0.57
C LYS A 310 -9.31 29.65 -0.88
N LEU A 311 -10.02 28.76 -0.18
CA LEU A 311 -11.48 28.66 -0.25
C LEU A 311 -12.18 29.88 0.38
N ASN A 312 -11.67 30.41 1.51
CA ASN A 312 -12.23 31.64 2.10
C ASN A 312 -12.08 32.86 1.16
N SER A 313 -10.96 32.99 0.44
CA SER A 313 -10.81 34.11 -0.52
C SER A 313 -11.66 33.92 -1.78
N CYS A 314 -11.84 32.67 -2.24
CA CYS A 314 -12.75 32.37 -3.35
C CYS A 314 -14.22 32.58 -2.97
N PHE A 315 -14.62 32.28 -1.73
CA PHE A 315 -15.99 32.47 -1.27
C PHE A 315 -16.35 33.95 -1.09
N GLN A 316 -15.43 34.77 -0.56
CA GLN A 316 -15.63 36.24 -0.53
C GLN A 316 -15.74 36.83 -1.94
N SER A 317 -14.90 36.39 -2.88
CA SER A 317 -15.00 36.82 -4.29
C SER A 317 -16.30 36.40 -4.98
N PHE A 318 -16.94 35.30 -4.55
CA PHE A 318 -18.20 34.83 -5.12
C PHE A 318 -19.41 35.58 -4.54
N VAL A 319 -19.35 35.93 -3.25
CA VAL A 319 -20.37 36.77 -2.59
C VAL A 319 -20.35 38.20 -3.13
N GLU A 320 -19.18 38.80 -3.36
CA GLU A 320 -19.08 40.14 -3.96
C GLU A 320 -19.54 40.19 -5.43
N LYS A 321 -19.43 39.07 -6.17
CA LYS A 321 -19.85 38.97 -7.58
C LYS A 321 -21.32 38.61 -7.78
N SER A 322 -22.01 38.09 -6.75
CA SER A 322 -23.43 37.73 -6.82
C SER A 322 -24.37 38.85 -6.36
N SER A 323 -23.82 39.98 -5.91
CA SER A 323 -24.54 41.22 -5.60
C SER A 323 -24.25 42.32 -6.62
N ILE A 324 -24.54 42.10 -7.91
CA ILE A 324 -24.64 43.18 -8.91
C ILE A 324 -25.93 42.97 -9.73
N SER A 325 -26.77 44.00 -9.68
CA SER A 325 -28.12 44.12 -10.18
C SER A 325 -28.26 44.11 -11.71
N SER A 326 -29.33 43.49 -12.22
CA SER A 326 -30.11 44.03 -13.35
C SER A 326 -31.44 43.28 -13.57
N ILE A 327 -32.44 43.61 -12.76
CA ILE A 327 -33.85 43.51 -13.16
C ILE A 327 -34.34 44.94 -13.32
N LEU A 328 -34.44 45.44 -14.56
CA LEU A 328 -35.30 46.57 -14.96
C LEU A 328 -35.28 46.77 -16.49
N HIS A 329 -36.48 46.91 -17.06
CA HIS A 329 -36.86 47.23 -18.46
C HIS A 329 -36.74 46.06 -19.48
N HIS A 330 -37.74 45.72 -20.32
CA HIS A 330 -38.94 46.45 -20.77
C HIS A 330 -39.93 45.43 -21.38
N GLN A 331 -41.20 45.44 -20.97
CA GLN A 331 -42.34 45.27 -21.89
C GLN A 331 -43.64 45.78 -21.21
N LYS A 332 -44.01 47.02 -21.57
CA LYS A 332 -45.35 47.58 -21.44
C LYS A 332 -45.85 47.81 -22.87
N ARG A 333 -46.99 47.20 -23.19
CA ARG A 333 -48.05 47.61 -24.15
C ARG A 333 -47.63 48.08 -25.56
N SER A 334 -48.05 47.28 -26.54
CA SER A 334 -49.11 47.65 -27.48
C SER A 334 -50.00 46.44 -27.72
#